data_AF-A0A923RAS1-F1
#
_entry.id   AF-A0A923RAS1-F1
#
_cell.length_a   1.000
_cell.length_b   1.000
_cell.length_c   1.000
_cell.angle_alpha   90.00
_cell.angle_beta   90.00
_cell.angle_gamma   90.00
#
_symmetry.space_group_name_H-M   'P 1'
#
loop_
_entity.id
_entity.type
_entity.pdbx_description
1 polymer ?
#
loop_
_entity_poly.entity_id
_entity_poly.type
_entity_poly.pdbx_seq_one_letter_code
_entity_poly.pdbx_strand_id
1 'polypeptide(L)'
;MKFDPAVLEKRLTGPRNGILKIVVIDCAYDTMDNVQTQTLLAKTVAMKIRGYLKHYPYGALPADAGDFVGTHVLLCEEQNGGLEPLMGMKFTTGARCLTHHLEFPLLHVVDRRFAEHHHAVEAALNEIIKANESFGYSASWTMDEEARKDPNFANFCKHLNIAFFYHYAKTYEVKNLFAAATLRFKVEQWKLFLGYLPLENNGVPLPAIECIPFFNEPILLMHLRKFRPEVCIYAEQFNYLWNRRLTLGRANVVQIKIAA
;
A
#
# COMPACT_ATOMS: atom_id res chain seq x y z
N MET A 1 13.98 -8.84 12.19
CA MET A 1 12.90 -9.81 11.87
C MET A 1 13.61 -11.10 11.49
N LYS A 2 13.47 -12.19 12.29
CA LYS A 2 14.06 -13.49 11.93
C LYS A 2 13.08 -14.24 11.04
N PHE A 3 13.54 -14.69 9.88
CA PHE A 3 12.71 -15.41 8.93
C PHE A 3 12.75 -16.92 9.19
N ASP A 4 11.58 -17.55 9.16
CA ASP A 4 11.43 -19.00 9.21
C ASP A 4 10.78 -19.48 7.89
N PRO A 5 11.56 -20.10 6.98
CA PRO A 5 11.06 -20.68 5.73
C PRO A 5 9.97 -21.73 5.94
N ALA A 6 9.95 -22.44 7.07
CA ALA A 6 8.96 -23.48 7.35
C ALA A 6 7.53 -22.92 7.50
N VAL A 7 7.39 -21.61 7.74
CA VAL A 7 6.10 -20.92 7.80
C VAL A 7 5.46 -20.80 6.41
N LEU A 8 6.26 -20.74 5.34
CA LEU A 8 5.79 -20.61 3.96
C LEU A 8 5.20 -21.90 3.38
N GLU A 9 5.81 -23.05 3.68
CA GLU A 9 5.42 -24.33 3.08
C GLU A 9 4.12 -24.91 3.66
N LYS A 10 3.56 -24.32 4.73
CA LYS A 10 2.47 -24.95 5.51
C LYS A 10 1.17 -24.16 5.61
N ARG A 11 1.07 -22.94 5.07
CA ARG A 11 -0.15 -22.12 5.22
C ARG A 11 -0.76 -21.75 3.87
N LEU A 12 -1.48 -22.69 3.28
CA LEU A 12 -2.44 -22.43 2.20
C LEU A 12 -3.86 -22.17 2.73
N THR A 13 -4.05 -22.24 4.06
CA THR A 13 -5.33 -22.02 4.72
C THR A 13 -5.28 -20.81 5.64
N GLY A 14 -6.38 -20.04 5.66
CA GLY A 14 -6.57 -18.89 6.52
C GLY A 14 -7.13 -19.27 7.91
N PRO A 15 -7.38 -18.26 8.76
CA PRO A 15 -7.85 -18.46 10.13
C PRO A 15 -9.23 -19.11 10.22
N ARG A 16 -10.02 -19.13 9.14
CA ARG A 16 -11.33 -19.78 9.08
C ARG A 16 -11.29 -21.11 8.33
N ASN A 17 -10.09 -21.62 8.01
CA ASN A 17 -9.84 -22.83 7.21
C ASN A 17 -10.23 -22.69 5.72
N GLY A 18 -10.37 -21.48 5.19
CA GLY A 18 -10.53 -21.24 3.74
C GLY A 18 -9.19 -21.20 3.01
N ILE A 19 -9.21 -21.26 1.68
CA ILE A 19 -7.99 -21.22 0.86
C ILE A 19 -7.49 -19.78 0.77
N LEU A 20 -6.20 -19.56 1.01
CA LEU A 20 -5.59 -18.24 0.87
C LEU A 20 -5.37 -17.86 -0.60
N LYS A 21 -5.70 -16.63 -0.95
CA LYS A 21 -5.56 -16.10 -2.31
C LYS A 21 -5.13 -14.65 -2.31
N ILE A 22 -4.14 -14.31 -3.13
CA ILE A 22 -3.85 -12.91 -3.43
C ILE A 22 -4.91 -12.42 -4.42
N VAL A 23 -5.51 -11.29 -4.12
CA VAL A 23 -6.47 -10.62 -4.99
C VAL A 23 -6.01 -9.19 -5.21
N VAL A 24 -5.97 -8.76 -6.47
CA VAL A 24 -5.64 -7.40 -6.87
C VAL A 24 -6.89 -6.76 -7.44
N ILE A 25 -7.36 -5.68 -6.83
CA ILE A 25 -8.37 -4.80 -7.40
C ILE A 25 -7.63 -3.63 -8.03
N ASP A 26 -7.50 -3.62 -9.35
CA ASP A 26 -6.76 -2.59 -10.09
C ASP A 26 -7.73 -1.56 -10.66
N CYS A 27 -7.78 -0.39 -10.01
CA CYS A 27 -8.73 0.69 -10.31
C CYS A 27 -10.18 0.19 -10.33
N ALA A 28 -10.77 0.10 -9.14
CA ALA A 28 -12.14 -0.34 -8.99
C ALA A 28 -13.12 0.45 -9.85
N TYR A 29 -12.85 1.75 -10.09
CA TYR A 29 -13.61 2.60 -11.01
C TYR A 29 -13.84 1.95 -12.38
N ASP A 30 -12.83 1.29 -12.94
CA ASP A 30 -12.88 0.69 -14.28
C ASP A 30 -13.73 -0.60 -14.33
N THR A 31 -14.06 -1.18 -13.17
CA THR A 31 -14.77 -2.45 -13.02
C THR A 31 -15.90 -2.38 -12.00
N MET A 32 -16.45 -1.19 -11.75
CA MET A 32 -17.55 -1.00 -10.80
C MET A 32 -18.85 -1.68 -11.25
N ASP A 33 -18.99 -2.05 -12.52
CA ASP A 33 -20.09 -2.86 -13.04
C ASP A 33 -19.99 -4.35 -12.65
N ASN A 34 -18.81 -4.81 -12.21
CA ASN A 34 -18.57 -6.18 -11.75
C ASN A 34 -18.94 -6.35 -10.26
N VAL A 35 -19.92 -7.22 -9.97
CA VAL A 35 -20.41 -7.51 -8.61
C VAL A 35 -19.31 -7.99 -7.65
N GLN A 36 -18.32 -8.73 -8.14
CA GLN A 36 -17.19 -9.19 -7.34
C GLN A 36 -16.29 -8.02 -6.91
N THR A 37 -16.04 -7.05 -7.80
CA THR A 37 -15.32 -5.80 -7.46
C THR A 37 -16.09 -5.02 -6.41
N GLN A 38 -17.39 -4.77 -6.63
CA GLN A 38 -18.24 -4.03 -5.68
C GLN A 38 -18.20 -4.67 -4.29
N THR A 39 -18.41 -5.99 -4.24
CA THR A 39 -18.47 -6.74 -2.99
C THR A 39 -17.13 -6.71 -2.27
N LEU A 40 -16.04 -6.97 -2.98
CA LEU A 40 -14.72 -7.05 -2.36
C LEU A 40 -14.22 -5.68 -1.91
N LEU A 41 -14.43 -4.62 -2.70
CA LEU A 41 -14.09 -3.25 -2.31
C LEU A 41 -14.85 -2.83 -1.05
N ALA A 42 -16.16 -3.09 -1.00
CA ALA A 42 -16.98 -2.78 0.18
C ALA A 42 -16.47 -3.50 1.43
N LYS A 43 -16.13 -4.79 1.33
CA LYS A 43 -15.52 -5.57 2.42
C LYS A 43 -14.15 -5.01 2.82
N THR A 44 -13.32 -4.62 1.87
CA THR A 44 -12.01 -4.01 2.12
C THR A 44 -12.15 -2.68 2.88
N VAL A 45 -13.07 -1.81 2.48
CA VAL A 45 -13.36 -0.55 3.18
C VAL A 45 -13.88 -0.83 4.58
N ALA A 46 -14.80 -1.79 4.75
CA ALA A 46 -15.29 -2.18 6.07
C ALA A 46 -14.16 -2.70 6.98
N MET A 47 -13.24 -3.53 6.46
CA MET A 47 -12.05 -3.99 7.19
C MET A 47 -11.15 -2.81 7.61
N LYS A 48 -10.93 -1.83 6.72
CA LYS A 48 -10.18 -0.60 7.04
C LYS A 48 -10.84 0.20 8.15
N ILE A 49 -12.15 0.45 8.07
CA ILE A 49 -12.93 1.18 9.09
C ILE A 49 -12.80 0.51 10.45
N ARG A 50 -13.06 -0.80 10.54
CA ARG A 50 -12.90 -1.57 11.79
C ARG A 50 -11.47 -1.49 12.34
N GLY A 51 -10.46 -1.52 11.48
CA GLY A 51 -9.06 -1.43 11.87
C GLY A 51 -8.68 -0.05 12.42
N TYR A 52 -9.16 1.03 11.79
CA TYR A 52 -8.80 2.40 12.16
C TYR A 52 -9.55 2.89 13.41
N LEU A 53 -10.83 2.56 13.56
CA LEU A 53 -11.65 2.99 14.71
C LEU A 53 -11.13 2.49 16.07
N LYS A 54 -10.23 1.50 16.09
CA LYS A 54 -9.55 1.05 17.32
C LYS A 54 -8.44 1.98 17.79
N HIS A 55 -7.93 2.81 16.88
CA HIS A 55 -6.69 3.55 17.07
C HIS A 55 -6.84 5.05 16.88
N TYR A 56 -7.91 5.46 16.21
CA TYR A 56 -8.23 6.84 15.88
C TYR A 56 -9.68 7.15 16.28
N PRO A 57 -9.97 8.38 16.72
CA PRO A 57 -11.33 8.79 17.06
C PRO A 57 -12.20 8.93 15.80
N TYR A 58 -13.51 9.08 16.03
CA TYR A 58 -14.48 9.34 14.97
C TYR A 58 -14.07 10.55 14.13
N GLY A 59 -14.11 10.40 12.81
CA GLY A 59 -13.65 11.43 11.85
C GLY A 59 -12.39 11.03 11.07
N ALA A 60 -11.60 10.07 11.56
CA ALA A 60 -10.49 9.50 10.79
C ALA A 60 -11.03 8.57 9.71
N LEU A 61 -11.09 9.05 8.47
CA LEU A 61 -11.59 8.28 7.33
C LEU A 61 -10.44 7.46 6.71
N PRO A 62 -10.54 6.12 6.67
CA PRO A 62 -9.50 5.28 6.09
C PRO A 62 -9.71 4.96 4.61
N ALA A 63 -10.67 5.64 3.98
CA ALA A 63 -11.00 5.51 2.57
C ALA A 63 -11.28 6.89 1.97
N ASP A 64 -10.84 7.09 0.73
CA ASP A 64 -10.94 8.34 -0.03
C ASP A 64 -11.19 8.05 -1.52
N ALA A 65 -11.17 9.08 -2.38
CA ALA A 65 -11.30 8.90 -3.83
C ALA A 65 -10.23 7.97 -4.43
N GLY A 66 -9.03 7.93 -3.83
CA GLY A 66 -7.95 7.03 -4.19
C GLY A 66 -8.30 5.56 -4.01
N ASP A 67 -9.28 5.20 -3.17
CA ASP A 67 -9.78 3.82 -3.06
C ASP A 67 -10.52 3.35 -4.32
N PHE A 68 -11.00 4.27 -5.17
CA PHE A 68 -11.64 3.91 -6.44
C PHE A 68 -10.64 3.80 -7.60
N VAL A 69 -9.58 4.62 -7.60
CA VAL A 69 -8.63 4.69 -8.72
C VAL A 69 -7.29 4.00 -8.47
N GLY A 70 -7.00 3.67 -7.21
CA GLY A 70 -5.78 2.97 -6.81
C GLY A 70 -5.85 1.46 -7.07
N THR A 71 -4.72 0.81 -6.86
CA THR A 71 -4.58 -0.64 -6.87
C THR A 71 -4.60 -1.16 -5.43
N HIS A 72 -5.57 -2.01 -5.09
CA HIS A 72 -5.61 -2.71 -3.80
C HIS A 72 -5.00 -4.08 -3.96
N VAL A 73 -3.97 -4.36 -3.17
CA VAL A 73 -3.38 -5.70 -3.08
C VAL A 73 -3.83 -6.32 -1.77
N LEU A 74 -4.60 -7.41 -1.88
CA LEU A 74 -5.30 -8.05 -0.77
C LEU A 74 -4.82 -9.49 -0.61
N LEU A 75 -4.70 -9.95 0.63
CA LEU A 75 -4.80 -11.38 0.96
C LEU A 75 -6.25 -11.65 1.33
N CYS A 76 -6.89 -12.57 0.62
CA CYS A 76 -8.24 -13.02 0.90
C CYS A 76 -8.25 -14.48 1.33
N GLU A 77 -9.27 -14.85 2.08
CA GLU A 77 -9.67 -16.21 2.36
C GLU A 77 -10.87 -16.57 1.48
N GLU A 78 -10.74 -17.63 0.70
CA GLU A 78 -11.80 -18.16 -0.17
C GLU A 78 -12.59 -19.24 0.57
N GLN A 79 -13.89 -19.01 0.77
CA GLN A 79 -14.82 -19.93 1.42
C GLN A 79 -16.18 -19.92 0.71
N ASN A 80 -16.70 -21.11 0.39
CA ASN A 80 -18.02 -21.26 -0.25
C ASN A 80 -18.20 -20.37 -1.50
N GLY A 81 -17.13 -20.18 -2.28
CA GLY A 81 -17.10 -19.30 -3.47
C GLY A 81 -17.01 -17.80 -3.18
N GLY A 82 -17.03 -17.39 -1.91
CA GLY A 82 -16.84 -16.00 -1.49
C GLY A 82 -15.38 -15.68 -1.13
N LEU A 83 -14.98 -14.42 -1.31
CA LEU A 83 -13.70 -13.90 -0.87
C LEU A 83 -13.90 -13.00 0.36
N GLU A 84 -13.12 -13.25 1.40
CA GLU A 84 -13.07 -12.44 2.62
C GLU A 84 -11.68 -11.83 2.79
N PRO A 85 -11.51 -10.49 2.76
CA PRO A 85 -10.20 -9.88 2.91
C PRO A 85 -9.67 -10.05 4.34
N LEU A 86 -8.43 -10.55 4.46
CA LEU A 86 -7.71 -10.75 5.73
C LEU A 86 -6.68 -9.66 5.99
N MET A 87 -6.04 -9.16 4.94
CA MET A 87 -5.17 -8.00 4.99
C MET A 87 -5.12 -7.35 3.62
N GLY A 88 -4.67 -6.11 3.57
CA GLY A 88 -4.47 -5.45 2.31
C GLY A 88 -3.78 -4.12 2.45
N MET A 89 -3.44 -3.57 1.31
CA MET A 89 -2.89 -2.23 1.19
C MET A 89 -3.30 -1.60 -0.14
N LYS A 90 -3.23 -0.27 -0.20
CA LYS A 90 -3.54 0.54 -1.38
C LYS A 90 -2.25 1.11 -1.96
N PHE A 91 -2.18 1.13 -3.28
CA PHE A 91 -1.20 1.91 -4.02
C PHE A 91 -1.91 2.87 -4.98
N THR A 92 -1.38 4.08 -5.13
CA THR A 92 -1.92 5.06 -6.07
C THR A 92 -0.77 5.67 -6.86
N THR A 93 -0.77 5.50 -8.18
CA THR A 93 0.29 6.05 -9.05
C THR A 93 0.04 7.52 -9.36
N GLY A 94 1.12 8.25 -9.67
CA GLY A 94 1.02 9.62 -10.19
C GLY A 94 0.17 9.69 -11.47
N ALA A 95 0.35 8.72 -12.37
CA ALA A 95 -0.44 8.62 -13.59
C ALA A 95 -1.95 8.51 -13.30
N ARG A 96 -2.38 7.69 -12.35
CA ARG A 96 -3.79 7.61 -11.94
C ARG A 96 -4.29 8.93 -11.36
N CYS A 97 -3.48 9.62 -10.56
CA CYS A 97 -3.85 10.92 -10.02
C CYS A 97 -4.10 11.94 -11.14
N LEU A 98 -3.20 12.01 -12.12
CA LEU A 98 -3.34 12.90 -13.29
C LEU A 98 -4.58 12.56 -14.12
N THR A 99 -4.78 11.29 -14.47
CA THR A 99 -5.94 10.82 -15.27
C THR A 99 -7.28 11.19 -14.63
N HIS A 100 -7.37 11.11 -13.30
CA HIS A 100 -8.62 11.32 -12.57
C HIS A 100 -8.69 12.68 -11.88
N HIS A 101 -7.79 13.62 -12.23
CA HIS A 101 -7.71 14.96 -11.64
C HIS A 101 -7.68 14.95 -10.10
N LEU A 102 -6.96 14.00 -9.51
CA LEU A 102 -6.74 13.91 -8.07
C LEU A 102 -5.39 14.52 -7.69
N GLU A 103 -5.34 15.16 -6.52
CA GLU A 103 -4.08 15.50 -5.88
C GLU A 103 -3.31 14.23 -5.51
N PHE A 104 -1.98 14.24 -5.68
CA PHE A 104 -1.16 13.10 -5.30
C PHE A 104 -1.24 12.88 -3.78
N PRO A 105 -1.54 11.67 -3.27
CA PRO A 105 -1.90 11.49 -1.86
C PRO A 105 -0.86 11.95 -0.83
N LEU A 106 0.43 11.94 -1.18
CA LEU A 106 1.47 12.44 -0.27
C LEU A 106 1.33 13.95 -0.02
N LEU A 107 0.93 14.74 -1.02
CA LEU A 107 0.69 16.18 -0.87
C LEU A 107 -0.52 16.44 0.04
N HIS A 108 -1.58 15.65 -0.11
CA HIS A 108 -2.77 15.75 0.75
C HIS A 108 -2.47 15.52 2.24
N VAL A 109 -1.51 14.65 2.54
CA VAL A 109 -1.08 14.31 3.91
C VAL A 109 -0.22 15.41 4.53
N VAL A 110 0.45 16.24 3.72
CA VAL A 110 1.31 17.33 4.18
C VAL A 110 0.51 18.62 4.26
N ASP A 111 0.13 18.99 5.49
CA ASP A 111 -0.52 20.28 5.72
C ASP A 111 0.41 21.44 5.32
N ARG A 112 -0.18 22.52 4.77
CA ARG A 112 0.57 23.68 4.28
C ARG A 112 1.41 24.40 5.34
N ARG A 113 1.13 24.20 6.64
CA ARG A 113 1.98 24.71 7.73
C ARG A 113 3.37 24.07 7.73
N PHE A 114 3.53 22.88 7.14
CA PHE A 114 4.81 22.21 6.92
C PHE A 114 5.35 22.52 5.51
N ALA A 115 5.56 23.81 5.23
CA ALA A 115 5.94 24.29 3.90
C ALA A 115 7.23 23.65 3.36
N GLU A 116 8.19 23.34 4.24
CA GLU A 116 9.43 22.66 3.87
C GLU A 116 9.17 21.24 3.35
N HIS A 117 8.34 20.47 4.06
CA HIS A 117 7.94 19.12 3.63
C HIS A 117 7.16 19.17 2.32
N HIS A 118 6.25 20.12 2.17
CA HIS A 118 5.47 20.29 0.94
C HIS A 118 6.41 20.56 -0.24
N HIS A 119 7.34 21.50 -0.08
CA HIS A 119 8.34 21.82 -1.10
C HIS A 119 9.22 20.62 -1.45
N ALA A 120 9.66 19.84 -0.47
CA ALA A 120 10.45 18.64 -0.70
C ALA A 120 9.68 17.57 -1.49
N VAL A 121 8.39 17.40 -1.22
CA VAL A 121 7.53 16.51 -2.01
C VAL A 121 7.43 17.01 -3.45
N GLU A 122 7.11 18.29 -3.66
CA GLU A 122 7.00 18.86 -5.00
C GLU A 122 8.32 18.78 -5.77
N ALA A 123 9.44 19.09 -5.14
CA ALA A 123 10.77 18.99 -5.73
C ALA A 123 11.06 17.56 -6.17
N ALA A 124 10.85 16.57 -5.30
CA ALA A 124 11.05 15.16 -5.63
C ALA A 124 10.15 14.69 -6.78
N LEU A 125 8.86 15.08 -6.79
CA LEU A 125 7.94 14.77 -7.87
C LEU A 125 8.38 15.41 -9.20
N ASN A 126 8.79 16.67 -9.17
CA ASN A 126 9.27 17.38 -10.36
C ASN A 126 10.53 16.75 -10.95
N GLU A 127 11.48 16.31 -10.11
CA GLU A 127 12.67 15.58 -10.56
C GLU A 127 12.31 14.27 -11.26
N ILE A 128 11.41 13.49 -10.65
CA ILE A 128 10.93 12.21 -11.20
C ILE A 128 10.22 12.42 -12.53
N ILE A 129 9.35 13.44 -12.63
CA ILE A 129 8.64 13.79 -13.87
C ILE A 129 9.63 14.20 -14.96
N LYS A 130 10.60 15.08 -14.65
CA LYS A 130 11.66 15.48 -15.58
C LYS A 130 12.50 14.29 -16.07
N ALA A 131 12.73 13.31 -15.20
CA ALA A 131 13.43 12.07 -15.53
C ALA A 131 12.55 11.05 -16.29
N ASN A 132 11.28 11.39 -16.55
CA ASN A 132 10.28 10.49 -17.15
C ASN A 132 10.19 9.14 -16.41
N GLU A 133 10.20 9.21 -15.08
CA GLU A 133 10.08 8.04 -14.21
C GLU A 133 8.68 7.92 -13.60
N SER A 134 8.28 6.68 -13.32
CA SER A 134 7.03 6.36 -12.66
C SER A 134 7.15 6.57 -11.15
N PHE A 135 6.04 7.00 -10.54
CA PHE A 135 5.93 7.11 -9.09
C PHE A 135 4.56 6.69 -8.57
N GLY A 136 4.52 6.30 -7.30
CA GLY A 136 3.29 6.00 -6.60
C GLY A 136 3.40 6.21 -5.10
N TYR A 137 2.25 6.17 -4.45
CA TYR A 137 2.11 6.27 -3.00
C TYR A 137 1.56 4.97 -2.45
N SER A 138 2.11 4.49 -1.34
CA SER A 138 1.65 3.29 -0.64
C SER A 138 0.95 3.66 0.66
N ALA A 139 -0.24 3.12 0.87
CA ALA A 139 -1.15 3.54 1.93
C ALA A 139 -2.02 2.40 2.46
N SER A 140 -2.78 2.72 3.50
CA SER A 140 -3.93 1.93 3.97
C SER A 140 -3.61 0.47 4.26
N TRP A 141 -2.40 0.17 4.77
CA TRP A 141 -2.12 -1.17 5.25
C TRP A 141 -3.03 -1.49 6.43
N THR A 142 -3.82 -2.54 6.30
CA THR A 142 -4.72 -3.00 7.36
C THR A 142 -4.79 -4.52 7.38
N MET A 143 -5.28 -5.06 8.48
CA MET A 143 -5.47 -6.49 8.69
C MET A 143 -6.73 -6.71 9.53
N ASP A 144 -7.50 -7.71 9.15
CA ASP A 144 -8.70 -8.14 9.86
C ASP A 144 -8.35 -8.60 11.28
N GLU A 145 -9.28 -8.39 12.21
CA GLU A 145 -9.05 -8.69 13.61
C GLU A 145 -8.84 -10.18 13.88
N GLU A 146 -9.61 -11.05 13.23
CA GLU A 146 -9.48 -12.49 13.42
C GLU A 146 -8.10 -12.98 12.92
N ALA A 147 -7.61 -12.40 11.82
CA ALA A 147 -6.26 -12.66 11.33
C ALA A 147 -5.17 -12.19 12.31
N ARG A 148 -5.41 -11.12 13.07
CA ARG A 148 -4.46 -10.61 14.08
C ARG A 148 -4.39 -11.47 15.35
N LYS A 149 -5.44 -12.24 15.65
CA LYS A 149 -5.50 -13.08 16.87
C LYS A 149 -4.52 -14.26 16.85
N ASP A 150 -4.15 -14.77 15.68
CA ASP A 150 -3.07 -15.76 15.53
C ASP A 150 -1.72 -15.02 15.28
N PRO A 151 -0.79 -14.99 16.24
CA PRO A 151 0.49 -14.30 16.08
C PRO A 151 1.33 -14.85 14.92
N ASN A 152 1.25 -16.15 14.65
CA ASN A 152 1.97 -16.78 13.55
C ASN A 152 1.38 -16.34 12.21
N PHE A 153 0.06 -16.27 12.10
CA PHE A 153 -0.62 -15.76 10.90
C PHE A 153 -0.35 -14.27 10.68
N ALA A 154 -0.42 -13.46 11.74
CA ALA A 154 -0.12 -12.05 11.67
C ALA A 154 1.33 -11.80 11.23
N ASN A 155 2.28 -12.63 11.69
CA ASN A 155 3.66 -12.57 11.25
C ASN A 155 3.82 -12.98 9.79
N PHE A 156 3.15 -14.06 9.36
CA PHE A 156 3.08 -14.46 7.96
C PHE A 156 2.54 -13.33 7.07
N CYS A 157 1.47 -12.65 7.49
CA CYS A 157 0.91 -11.52 6.77
C CYS A 157 1.88 -10.32 6.66
N LYS A 158 2.62 -10.00 7.74
CA LYS A 158 3.68 -8.97 7.69
C LYS A 158 4.78 -9.31 6.69
N HIS A 159 5.14 -10.59 6.63
CA HIS A 159 6.11 -11.11 5.68
C HIS A 159 5.58 -11.05 4.25
N LEU A 160 4.35 -11.52 4.01
CA LEU A 160 3.70 -11.44 2.71
C LEU A 160 3.56 -10.00 2.21
N ASN A 161 3.35 -9.03 3.11
CA ASN A 161 3.29 -7.62 2.76
C ASN A 161 4.60 -7.12 2.11
N ILE A 162 5.76 -7.66 2.48
CA ILE A 162 7.04 -7.34 1.80
C ILE A 162 6.96 -7.73 0.32
N ALA A 163 6.41 -8.92 0.05
CA ALA A 163 6.21 -9.39 -1.32
C ALA A 163 5.18 -8.55 -2.08
N PHE A 164 4.13 -8.05 -1.41
CA PHE A 164 3.17 -7.12 -2.04
C PHE A 164 3.85 -5.86 -2.55
N PHE A 165 4.70 -5.23 -1.74
CA PHE A 165 5.44 -4.02 -2.15
C PHE A 165 6.35 -4.29 -3.36
N TYR A 166 7.18 -5.31 -3.28
CA TYR A 166 8.14 -5.63 -4.31
C TYR A 166 7.46 -6.01 -5.63
N HIS A 167 6.51 -6.96 -5.58
CA HIS A 167 5.85 -7.45 -6.79
C HIS A 167 4.89 -6.42 -7.38
N TYR A 168 4.25 -5.58 -6.56
CA TYR A 168 3.50 -4.43 -7.07
C TYR A 168 4.43 -3.49 -7.87
N ALA A 169 5.53 -3.04 -7.25
CA ALA A 169 6.45 -2.11 -7.89
C ALA A 169 7.03 -2.69 -9.20
N LYS A 170 7.36 -3.98 -9.21
CA LYS A 170 7.85 -4.70 -10.39
C LYS A 170 6.78 -4.84 -11.48
N THR A 171 5.55 -5.24 -11.12
CA THR A 171 4.45 -5.48 -12.07
C THR A 171 3.95 -4.19 -12.72
N TYR A 172 3.88 -3.11 -11.95
CA TYR A 172 3.40 -1.80 -12.40
C TYR A 172 4.54 -0.85 -12.79
N GLU A 173 5.77 -1.37 -12.88
CA GLU A 173 6.99 -0.65 -13.21
C GLU A 173 7.16 0.65 -12.41
N VAL A 174 6.75 0.68 -11.14
CA VAL A 174 6.84 1.86 -10.27
C VAL A 174 8.25 1.96 -9.69
N LYS A 175 9.03 2.91 -10.19
CA LYS A 175 10.42 3.14 -9.78
C LYS A 175 10.52 3.87 -8.45
N ASN A 176 9.61 4.80 -8.21
CA ASN A 176 9.61 5.67 -7.05
C ASN A 176 8.36 5.43 -6.19
N LEU A 177 8.53 4.97 -4.96
CA LEU A 177 7.41 4.79 -4.04
C LEU A 177 7.52 5.72 -2.85
N PHE A 178 6.44 6.42 -2.56
CA PHE A 178 6.31 7.27 -1.39
C PHE A 178 5.42 6.62 -0.33
N ALA A 179 5.61 7.02 0.92
CA ALA A 179 4.77 6.62 2.04
C ALA A 179 4.76 7.71 3.12
N ALA A 180 3.68 7.76 3.89
CA ALA A 180 3.67 8.39 5.21
C ALA A 180 3.65 7.28 6.25
N ALA A 181 4.69 7.18 7.07
CA ALA A 181 4.86 6.14 8.06
C ALA A 181 4.51 6.66 9.46
N THR A 182 3.45 6.15 10.06
CA THR A 182 3.04 6.47 11.44
C THR A 182 4.05 5.94 12.45
N LEU A 183 4.55 6.80 13.33
CA LEU A 183 5.60 6.45 14.28
C LEU A 183 5.09 5.60 15.46
N ARG A 184 3.84 5.80 15.92
CA ARG A 184 3.24 5.03 17.02
C ARG A 184 3.29 3.53 16.78
N PHE A 185 3.09 3.12 15.53
CA PHE A 185 3.07 1.70 15.12
C PHE A 185 4.42 1.20 14.58
N LYS A 186 5.48 2.01 14.66
CA LYS A 186 6.83 1.69 14.16
C LYS A 186 6.83 1.30 12.68
N VAL A 187 5.94 1.91 11.88
CA VAL A 187 5.83 1.61 10.44
C VAL A 187 7.11 2.04 9.72
N GLU A 188 7.76 3.10 10.19
CA GLU A 188 9.02 3.60 9.67
C GLU A 188 10.14 2.55 9.75
N GLN A 189 10.22 1.78 10.83
CA GLN A 189 11.24 0.72 10.96
C GLN A 189 11.07 -0.36 9.91
N TRP A 190 9.81 -0.72 9.64
CA TRP A 190 9.48 -1.68 8.60
C TRP A 190 9.75 -1.13 7.19
N LYS A 191 9.46 0.15 6.97
CA LYS A 191 9.76 0.84 5.71
C LYS A 191 11.28 0.96 5.47
N LEU A 192 12.07 1.28 6.50
CA LEU A 192 13.54 1.27 6.44
C LEU A 192 14.06 -0.12 6.03
N PHE A 193 13.45 -1.19 6.54
CA PHE A 193 13.80 -2.55 6.12
C PHE A 193 13.54 -2.79 4.62
N LEU A 194 12.44 -2.26 4.06
CA LEU A 194 12.17 -2.34 2.61
C LEU A 194 13.20 -1.57 1.76
N GLY A 195 13.84 -0.54 2.34
CA GLY A 195 14.77 0.35 1.67
C GLY A 195 14.26 1.79 1.53
N TYR A 196 13.12 2.14 2.14
CA TYR A 196 12.70 3.53 2.21
C TYR A 196 13.71 4.33 3.03
N LEU A 197 13.90 5.59 2.67
CA LEU A 197 14.61 6.58 3.46
C LEU A 197 13.65 7.73 3.79
N PRO A 198 13.89 8.49 4.88
CA PRO A 198 13.16 9.74 5.10
C PRO A 198 13.23 10.63 3.85
N LEU A 199 12.17 11.38 3.57
CA LEU A 199 12.20 12.39 2.52
C LEU A 199 13.26 13.43 2.87
N GLU A 200 14.02 13.89 1.88
CA GLU A 200 15.11 14.83 2.07
C GLU A 200 14.77 16.19 1.44
N ASN A 201 15.28 17.26 2.05
CA ASN A 201 15.34 18.59 1.45
C ASN A 201 16.82 19.00 1.35
N ASN A 202 17.32 19.22 0.14
CA ASN A 202 18.74 19.51 -0.11
C ASN A 202 19.72 18.51 0.54
N GLY A 203 19.38 17.22 0.50
CA GLY A 203 20.19 16.14 1.09
C GLY A 203 20.10 16.02 2.62
N VAL A 204 19.25 16.81 3.28
CA VAL A 204 19.00 16.72 4.71
C VAL A 204 17.69 15.97 4.95
N PRO A 205 17.70 14.85 5.71
CA PRO A 205 16.48 14.14 6.09
C PRO A 205 15.51 15.04 6.87
N LEU A 206 14.27 15.10 6.41
CA LEU A 206 13.23 15.87 7.07
C LEU A 206 12.71 15.15 8.33
N PRO A 207 12.39 15.89 9.40
CA PRO A 207 11.81 15.31 10.61
C PRO A 207 10.36 14.86 10.37
N ALA A 208 9.81 14.15 11.35
CA ALA A 208 8.39 13.80 11.36
C ALA A 208 7.50 15.05 11.52
N ILE A 209 6.27 14.95 11.01
CA ILE A 209 5.23 15.99 11.09
C ILE A 209 3.93 15.44 11.65
N GLU A 210 3.04 16.32 12.07
CA GLU A 210 1.70 15.96 12.53
C GLU A 210 0.75 15.82 11.34
N CYS A 211 0.07 14.67 11.24
CA CYS A 211 -0.93 14.42 10.20
C CYS A 211 -2.33 14.80 10.68
N ILE A 212 -2.86 15.94 10.23
CA ILE A 212 -4.17 16.45 10.66
C ILE A 212 -5.32 15.45 10.39
N PRO A 213 -5.43 14.83 9.19
CA PRO A 213 -6.50 13.84 8.93
C PRO A 213 -6.48 12.64 9.89
N PHE A 214 -5.36 12.39 10.57
CA PHE A 214 -5.21 11.35 11.59
C PHE A 214 -5.01 11.94 12.99
N PHE A 215 -5.64 13.07 13.30
CA PHE A 215 -5.64 13.69 14.63
C PHE A 215 -4.24 14.00 15.16
N ASN A 216 -3.43 14.63 14.31
CA ASN A 216 -2.04 15.00 14.59
C ASN A 216 -1.12 13.80 14.88
N GLU A 217 -1.46 12.61 14.37
CA GLU A 217 -0.58 11.45 14.45
C GLU A 217 0.80 11.78 13.84
N PRO A 218 1.90 11.55 14.57
CA PRO A 218 3.23 11.82 14.05
C PRO A 218 3.57 10.84 12.93
N ILE A 219 3.89 11.38 11.76
CA ILE A 219 4.25 10.62 10.56
C ILE A 219 5.62 11.06 10.04
N LEU A 220 6.36 10.10 9.48
CA LEU A 220 7.56 10.35 8.70
C LEU A 220 7.25 10.16 7.22
N LEU A 221 7.49 11.18 6.41
CA LEU A 221 7.42 11.05 4.95
C LEU A 221 8.66 10.30 4.48
N MET A 222 8.48 9.32 3.60
CA MET A 222 9.57 8.46 3.15
C MET A 222 9.51 8.22 1.64
N HIS A 223 10.68 8.03 1.03
CA HIS A 223 10.86 7.74 -0.40
C HIS A 223 11.69 6.45 -0.56
N LEU A 224 11.17 5.54 -1.38
CA LEU A 224 11.85 4.32 -1.82
C LEU A 224 12.22 4.49 -3.30
N ARG A 225 13.52 4.50 -3.58
CA ARG A 225 14.08 4.47 -4.95
C ARG A 225 14.56 3.08 -5.35
N LYS A 226 14.94 2.26 -4.38
CA LYS A 226 15.49 0.92 -4.60
C LYS A 226 15.22 0.01 -3.40
N PHE A 227 14.70 -1.17 -3.66
CA PHE A 227 14.58 -2.21 -2.64
C PHE A 227 15.96 -2.71 -2.20
N ARG A 228 16.09 -3.06 -0.92
CA ARG A 228 17.30 -3.72 -0.43
C ARG A 228 17.43 -5.12 -1.08
N PRO A 229 18.65 -5.62 -1.39
CA PRO A 229 18.81 -6.93 -2.02
C PRO A 229 18.12 -8.07 -1.26
N GLU A 230 18.16 -8.02 0.07
CA GLU A 230 17.53 -9.02 0.94
C GLU A 230 16.00 -9.02 0.77
N VAL A 231 15.40 -7.85 0.54
CA VAL A 231 13.96 -7.71 0.29
C VAL A 231 13.57 -8.33 -1.05
N CYS A 232 14.40 -8.16 -2.08
CA CYS A 232 14.17 -8.78 -3.38
C CYS A 232 14.21 -10.31 -3.26
N ILE A 233 15.27 -10.87 -2.68
CA ILE A 233 15.41 -12.33 -2.45
C ILE A 233 14.23 -12.85 -1.65
N TYR A 234 13.81 -12.09 -0.64
CA TYR A 234 12.70 -12.44 0.23
C TYR A 234 11.37 -12.52 -0.52
N ALA A 235 11.04 -11.46 -1.28
CA ALA A 235 9.79 -11.36 -2.01
C ALA A 235 9.65 -12.42 -3.10
N GLU A 236 10.76 -12.83 -3.74
CA GLU A 236 10.75 -13.87 -4.77
C GLU A 236 10.29 -15.24 -4.24
N GLN A 237 10.39 -15.51 -2.92
CA GLN A 237 9.85 -16.73 -2.32
C GLN A 237 8.32 -16.82 -2.39
N PHE A 238 7.64 -15.67 -2.50
CA PHE A 238 6.19 -15.56 -2.65
C PHE A 238 5.76 -15.39 -4.12
N ASN A 239 6.69 -15.45 -5.08
CA ASN A 239 6.41 -15.23 -6.50
C ASN A 239 5.32 -16.20 -7.02
N TYR A 240 5.28 -17.43 -6.51
CA TYR A 240 4.25 -18.41 -6.89
C TYR A 240 2.83 -17.96 -6.48
N LEU A 241 2.66 -17.34 -5.30
CA LEU A 241 1.36 -16.79 -4.88
C LEU A 241 0.99 -15.58 -5.74
N TRP A 242 1.97 -14.71 -6.00
CA TRP A 242 1.75 -13.50 -6.80
C TRP A 242 1.32 -13.83 -8.24
N ASN A 243 1.95 -14.83 -8.87
CA ASN A 243 1.63 -15.24 -10.23
C ASN A 243 0.27 -15.95 -10.35
N ARG A 244 -0.26 -16.47 -9.24
CA ARG A 244 -1.60 -17.10 -9.16
C ARG A 244 -2.68 -16.16 -8.62
N ARG A 245 -2.37 -14.86 -8.48
CA ARG A 245 -3.33 -13.87 -7.98
C ARG A 245 -4.55 -13.78 -8.89
N LEU A 246 -5.70 -13.47 -8.29
CA LEU A 246 -6.87 -13.02 -9.03
C LEU A 246 -6.77 -11.51 -9.25
N THR A 247 -6.86 -11.06 -10.50
CA THR A 247 -6.89 -9.63 -10.82
C THR A 247 -8.29 -9.23 -11.26
N LEU A 248 -8.88 -8.26 -10.55
CA LEU A 248 -10.13 -7.58 -10.88
C LEU A 248 -9.77 -6.18 -11.37
N GLY A 249 -9.77 -5.97 -12.69
CA GLY A 249 -9.32 -4.71 -13.29
C GLY A 249 -8.90 -4.90 -14.74
N ARG A 250 -8.69 -3.79 -15.45
CA ARG A 250 -8.11 -3.82 -16.80
C ARG A 250 -6.59 -3.74 -16.67
N ALA A 251 -5.87 -4.74 -17.16
CA ALA A 251 -4.41 -4.87 -17.03
C ALA A 251 -3.58 -3.78 -17.76
N ASN A 252 -4.17 -2.67 -18.21
CA ASN A 252 -3.52 -1.68 -19.05
C ASN A 252 -3.91 -0.26 -18.63
N VAL A 253 -3.07 0.39 -17.83
CA VAL A 253 -3.07 1.85 -17.79
C VAL A 253 -2.13 2.31 -18.90
N VAL A 254 -2.71 2.92 -19.92
CA VAL A 254 -1.98 3.67 -20.95
C VAL A 254 -1.01 4.61 -20.23
N GLN A 255 0.29 4.48 -20.49
CA GLN A 255 1.27 5.48 -20.04
C GLN A 255 0.88 6.81 -20.68
N ILE A 256 0.15 7.65 -19.94
CA ILE A 256 -0.01 9.05 -20.33
C ILE A 256 1.37 9.65 -20.18
N LYS A 257 2.04 9.91 -21.31
CA LYS A 257 3.23 10.76 -21.33
C LYS A 257 2.82 12.08 -20.71
N ILE A 258 3.35 12.39 -19.54
CA ILE A 258 3.20 13.72 -18.94
C ILE A 258 3.91 14.66 -19.91
N ALA A 259 3.15 15.47 -20.64
CA ALA A 259 3.73 16.51 -21.46
C ALA A 259 4.44 17.49 -20.51
N ALA A 260 5.75 17.66 -20.71
CA ALA A 260 6.60 18.58 -19.96
C ALA A 260 6.22 20.04 -20.20
#